data_AF-A0A811NAY9-F1
#
_entry.id   AF-A0A811NAY9-F1
#
_cell.length_a   1.000
_cell.length_b   1.000
_cell.length_c   1.000
_cell.angle_alpha   90.00
_cell.angle_beta   90.00
_cell.angle_gamma   90.00
#
_symmetry.space_group_name_H-M   'P 1'
#
loop_
_entity.id
_entity.type
_entity.pdbx_description
1 polymer ?
#
loop_
_entity_poly.entity_id
_entity_poly.type
_entity_poly.pdbx_seq_one_letter_code
_entity_poly.pdbx_strand_id
1 'polypeptide(L)'
;MRGTSRAAQFHACLRGTGLKLLAGYLFSLAWYCSGSLVTARGAGHSGPPLRSRGNAGGSSDLMLLAIRNCFSLGGIDYMPEALDSVCSGVARATWMYISVPLVLYVGERMLRALRSNAYTVKILKVCLLPGNVLTITMSKPYGFRYRSGQYIFLQCPMISPFEWHPFSITSAPGDDYLSVHIRTNGDWTQELKRIFVENYFSPHLNRRASFSELGAPEPRSLPKLLVDGPYGAPAQDFRNYDVLLLVGLGIGATPFISILRDLLNNIKIADELMDLAMETSRSEDSANSFSVSTASSNRKRAYRTSRAHFYWVTREAGSFEWFKGVMNEVAEMDKKGVIELHNYLTSVYEERDARTTLLSMVQALNHAKHGVDIVSGTRVRTHFARPNWKEVFTRIASKHPNSTVGVFYCGAPTLAKELKTLSHEMSHKTGTRFHFHKEYF
;
A
#
# COMPACT_ATOMS: atom_id res chain seq x y z
N MET A 1 -11.14 -69.16 14.65
CA MET A 1 -11.68 -68.53 13.43
C MET A 1 -11.47 -67.03 13.53
N ARG A 2 -10.91 -66.43 12.48
CA ARG A 2 -10.38 -65.07 12.39
C ARG A 2 -11.53 -64.06 12.27
N GLY A 3 -11.52 -62.97 13.03
CA GLY A 3 -12.60 -61.98 12.90
C GLY A 3 -12.50 -60.69 13.71
N THR A 4 -11.31 -60.15 14.02
CA THR A 4 -11.21 -58.87 14.79
C THR A 4 -10.03 -57.98 14.40
N SER A 5 -9.53 -58.02 13.15
CA SER A 5 -8.32 -57.26 12.77
C SER A 5 -8.46 -56.21 11.65
N ARG A 6 -9.60 -56.09 10.95
CA ARG A 6 -9.73 -55.10 9.84
C ARG A 6 -10.38 -53.77 10.22
N ALA A 7 -11.27 -53.74 11.23
CA ALA A 7 -11.93 -52.50 11.67
C ALA A 7 -10.98 -51.54 12.43
N ALA A 8 -10.03 -52.09 13.21
CA ALA A 8 -9.05 -51.29 13.95
C ALA A 8 -8.01 -50.63 13.03
N GLN A 9 -7.63 -51.29 11.92
CA GLN A 9 -6.72 -50.72 10.91
C GLN A 9 -7.37 -49.61 10.08
N PHE A 10 -8.69 -49.67 9.82
CA PHE A 10 -9.40 -48.61 9.10
C PHE A 10 -9.58 -47.33 9.96
N HIS A 11 -9.86 -47.50 11.25
CA HIS A 11 -9.96 -46.37 12.19
C HIS A 11 -8.61 -45.68 12.46
N ALA A 12 -7.50 -46.41 12.44
CA ALA A 12 -6.16 -45.84 12.55
C ALA A 12 -5.74 -45.08 11.26
N CYS A 13 -6.15 -45.57 10.09
CA CYS A 13 -5.90 -44.90 8.80
C CYS A 13 -6.63 -43.55 8.69
N LEU A 14 -7.87 -43.46 9.19
CA LEU A 14 -8.67 -42.23 9.21
C LEU A 14 -8.13 -41.17 10.20
N ARG A 15 -7.58 -41.58 11.36
CA ARG A 15 -6.91 -40.64 12.28
C ARG A 15 -5.59 -40.11 11.72
N GLY A 16 -4.83 -40.95 11.01
CA GLY A 16 -3.57 -40.55 10.37
C GLY A 16 -3.74 -39.65 9.14
N THR A 17 -4.84 -39.81 8.39
CA THR A 17 -5.18 -38.94 7.24
C THR A 17 -5.82 -37.62 7.67
N GLY A 18 -6.66 -37.62 8.72
CA GLY A 18 -7.22 -36.40 9.30
C GLY A 18 -6.15 -35.44 9.84
N LEU A 19 -5.10 -35.96 10.50
CA LEU A 19 -3.99 -35.15 11.00
C LEU A 19 -3.11 -34.60 9.86
N LYS A 20 -2.97 -35.34 8.76
CA LYS A 20 -2.25 -34.89 7.55
C LYS A 20 -3.06 -33.84 6.77
N LEU A 21 -4.39 -33.94 6.76
CA LEU A 21 -5.29 -32.92 6.21
C LEU A 21 -5.29 -31.65 7.05
N LEU A 22 -5.26 -31.77 8.39
CA LEU A 22 -5.17 -30.63 9.30
C LEU A 22 -3.81 -29.95 9.24
N ALA A 23 -2.72 -30.73 9.14
CA ALA A 23 -1.38 -30.21 8.88
C ALA A 23 -1.29 -29.53 7.50
N GLY A 24 -1.92 -30.12 6.47
CA GLY A 24 -2.04 -29.52 5.14
C GLY A 24 -2.86 -28.23 5.13
N TYR A 25 -3.95 -28.15 5.92
CA TYR A 25 -4.77 -26.96 6.08
C TYR A 25 -4.06 -25.87 6.89
N LEU A 26 -3.30 -26.23 7.93
CA LEU A 26 -2.47 -25.29 8.68
C LEU A 26 -1.28 -24.79 7.83
N PHE A 27 -0.70 -25.65 6.99
CA PHE A 27 0.30 -25.22 6.00
C PHE A 27 -0.32 -24.34 4.91
N SER A 28 -1.54 -24.64 4.47
CA SER A 28 -2.26 -23.85 3.47
C SER A 28 -2.74 -22.51 4.02
N LEU A 29 -3.17 -22.43 5.29
CA LEU A 29 -3.43 -21.18 6.00
C LEU A 29 -2.16 -20.40 6.27
N ALA A 30 -1.06 -21.05 6.66
CA ALA A 30 0.25 -20.40 6.80
C ALA A 30 0.78 -19.88 5.46
N TRP A 31 0.50 -20.58 4.36
CA TRP A 31 0.80 -20.16 2.99
C TRP A 31 -0.12 -19.05 2.50
N TYR A 32 -1.42 -19.07 2.84
CA TYR A 32 -2.38 -18.02 2.50
C TYR A 32 -2.16 -16.73 3.29
N CYS A 33 -1.73 -16.85 4.55
CA CYS A 33 -1.27 -15.71 5.36
C CYS A 33 0.10 -15.18 4.91
N SER A 34 0.86 -15.95 4.13
CA SER A 34 2.16 -15.56 3.55
C SER A 34 2.00 -15.30 2.05
N GLY A 35 1.30 -14.22 1.71
CA GLY A 35 0.82 -13.92 0.36
C GLY A 35 1.78 -14.22 -0.82
N SER A 36 1.22 -14.87 -1.84
CA SER A 36 1.69 -14.80 -3.23
C SER A 36 0.50 -15.03 -4.17
N LEU A 37 -0.05 -13.94 -4.69
CA LEU A 37 -0.99 -13.93 -5.81
C LEU A 37 -0.18 -14.13 -7.10
N VAL A 38 -0.28 -15.30 -7.73
CA VAL A 38 0.13 -15.49 -9.13
C VAL A 38 -1.12 -15.88 -9.90
N THR A 39 -1.64 -14.92 -10.67
CA THR A 39 -2.68 -15.11 -11.69
C THR A 39 -2.13 -15.95 -12.84
N ALA A 40 -2.76 -17.10 -13.10
CA ALA A 40 -2.69 -17.77 -14.40
C ALA A 40 -4.08 -17.73 -15.03
N ARG A 41 -4.21 -17.02 -16.16
CA ARG A 41 -5.41 -16.99 -17.02
C ARG A 41 -4.95 -17.46 -18.40
N GLY A 42 -5.61 -18.47 -18.96
CA GLY A 42 -5.39 -18.89 -20.34
C GLY A 42 -6.07 -20.22 -20.66
N ALA A 43 -7.29 -20.14 -21.21
CA ALA A 43 -7.81 -20.96 -22.32
C ALA A 43 -9.34 -20.82 -22.35
N GLY A 44 -9.86 -20.28 -23.45
CA GLY A 44 -11.29 -20.19 -23.70
C GLY A 44 -11.82 -21.43 -24.41
N HIS A 45 -13.13 -21.66 -24.30
CA HIS A 45 -13.95 -22.05 -25.44
C HIS A 45 -15.43 -21.76 -25.17
N SER A 46 -16.11 -21.49 -26.28
CA SER A 46 -17.44 -20.92 -26.48
C SER A 46 -18.51 -21.99 -26.69
N GLY A 47 -19.73 -21.74 -26.19
CA GLY A 47 -20.97 -22.45 -26.58
C GLY A 47 -22.22 -21.74 -26.01
N PRO A 48 -23.34 -21.56 -26.76
CA PRO A 48 -24.45 -20.67 -26.38
C PRO A 48 -25.72 -21.49 -25.95
N PRO A 49 -26.93 -20.92 -25.73
CA PRO A 49 -27.60 -20.97 -24.42
C PRO A 49 -28.91 -21.81 -24.41
N LEU A 50 -29.32 -22.28 -23.23
CA LEU A 50 -30.68 -22.79 -23.01
C LEU A 50 -31.33 -22.11 -21.83
N ARG A 51 -32.55 -21.61 -22.08
CA ARG A 51 -33.41 -20.85 -21.17
C ARG A 51 -34.59 -21.74 -20.80
N SER A 52 -34.84 -21.97 -19.51
CA SER A 52 -36.20 -22.11 -18.98
C SER A 52 -36.24 -21.82 -17.47
N ARG A 53 -37.37 -21.24 -17.07
CA ARG A 53 -37.73 -20.72 -15.74
C ARG A 53 -37.99 -21.84 -14.73
N GLY A 54 -37.84 -21.55 -13.44
CA GLY A 54 -38.82 -21.98 -12.43
C GLY A 54 -38.29 -22.41 -11.06
N ASN A 55 -38.36 -21.46 -10.12
CA ASN A 55 -38.57 -21.59 -8.67
C ASN A 55 -37.51 -22.15 -7.71
N ALA A 56 -37.45 -21.44 -6.58
CA ALA A 56 -36.58 -21.61 -5.43
C ALA A 56 -36.83 -22.92 -4.67
N GLY A 57 -35.74 -23.61 -4.37
CA GLY A 57 -35.60 -24.69 -3.38
C GLY A 57 -34.13 -24.74 -2.96
N GLY A 58 -33.85 -24.84 -1.66
CA GLY A 58 -32.57 -24.48 -1.03
C GLY A 58 -31.34 -25.25 -1.52
N SER A 59 -30.18 -24.61 -1.36
CA SER A 59 -28.85 -25.11 -1.76
C SER A 59 -28.44 -26.46 -1.12
N SER A 60 -29.17 -26.94 -0.10
CA SER A 60 -29.00 -28.26 0.50
C SER A 60 -29.55 -29.39 -0.38
N ASP A 61 -30.62 -29.14 -1.14
CA ASP A 61 -31.33 -30.17 -1.91
C ASP A 61 -30.59 -30.52 -3.20
N LEU A 62 -29.92 -29.54 -3.82
CA LEU A 62 -29.10 -29.73 -5.01
C LEU A 62 -27.87 -30.62 -4.74
N MET A 63 -27.27 -30.51 -3.55
CA MET A 63 -26.11 -31.31 -3.16
C MET A 63 -26.52 -32.76 -2.83
N LEU A 64 -27.68 -32.94 -2.17
CA LEU A 64 -28.27 -34.25 -1.93
C LEU A 64 -28.71 -34.94 -3.23
N LEU A 65 -29.24 -34.19 -4.21
CA LEU A 65 -29.61 -34.72 -5.52
C LEU A 65 -28.38 -35.19 -6.32
N ALA A 66 -27.27 -34.45 -6.25
CA ALA A 66 -26.02 -34.82 -6.92
C ALA A 66 -25.41 -36.11 -6.33
N ILE A 67 -25.48 -36.27 -5.01
CA ILE A 67 -25.00 -37.48 -4.32
C ILE A 67 -25.88 -38.69 -4.64
N ARG A 68 -27.21 -38.50 -4.72
CA ARG A 68 -28.18 -39.55 -5.03
C ARG A 68 -28.07 -40.02 -6.50
N ASN A 69 -27.78 -39.11 -7.44
CA ASN A 69 -27.56 -39.44 -8.85
C ASN A 69 -26.22 -40.15 -9.10
N CYS A 70 -25.17 -39.90 -8.30
CA CYS A 70 -23.91 -40.63 -8.41
C CYS A 70 -24.02 -42.10 -7.99
N PHE A 71 -24.95 -42.46 -7.12
CA PHE A 71 -25.14 -43.85 -6.66
C PHE A 71 -26.08 -44.67 -7.54
N SER A 72 -26.93 -44.04 -8.36
CA SER A 72 -27.86 -44.76 -9.24
C SER A 72 -27.21 -45.38 -10.50
N LEU A 73 -25.93 -45.10 -10.76
CA LEU A 73 -25.17 -45.66 -11.89
C LEU A 73 -24.36 -46.92 -11.56
N GLY A 74 -24.37 -47.37 -10.30
CA GLY A 74 -23.76 -48.63 -9.88
C GLY A 74 -24.76 -49.45 -9.08
N GLY A 75 -25.51 -50.32 -9.77
CA GLY A 75 -26.60 -51.11 -9.18
C GLY A 75 -26.20 -51.90 -7.92
N ILE A 76 -26.49 -51.32 -6.75
CA ILE A 76 -26.37 -51.95 -5.44
C ILE A 76 -27.59 -51.49 -4.62
N ASP A 77 -28.69 -52.24 -4.71
CA ASP A 77 -29.97 -51.98 -4.02
C ASP A 77 -30.00 -52.47 -2.56
N TYR A 78 -28.89 -52.43 -1.82
CA TYR A 78 -28.86 -52.75 -0.40
C TYR A 78 -27.84 -51.91 0.35
N MET A 79 -28.27 -50.78 0.94
CA MET A 79 -27.77 -50.18 2.20
C MET A 79 -28.27 -48.71 2.36
N PRO A 80 -29.57 -48.47 2.63
CA PRO A 80 -30.05 -47.12 2.94
C PRO A 80 -29.56 -46.63 4.33
N GLU A 81 -29.42 -47.51 5.32
CA GLU A 81 -29.09 -47.11 6.71
C GLU A 81 -27.64 -46.65 6.91
N ALA A 82 -26.68 -47.20 6.17
CA ALA A 82 -25.28 -46.80 6.27
C ALA A 82 -25.02 -45.44 5.59
N LEU A 83 -25.72 -45.14 4.50
CA LEU A 83 -25.66 -43.85 3.82
C LEU A 83 -26.32 -42.74 4.65
N ASP A 84 -27.46 -43.01 5.30
CA ASP A 84 -28.09 -42.06 6.23
C ASP A 84 -27.25 -41.87 7.51
N SER A 85 -26.58 -42.91 8.01
CA SER A 85 -25.65 -42.79 9.14
C SER A 85 -24.38 -42.00 8.79
N VAL A 86 -23.87 -42.12 7.56
CA VAL A 86 -22.70 -41.36 7.08
C VAL A 86 -23.08 -39.91 6.75
N CYS A 87 -24.23 -39.66 6.12
CA CYS A 87 -24.76 -38.32 5.87
C CYS A 87 -25.11 -37.59 7.18
N SER A 88 -25.70 -38.27 8.16
CA SER A 88 -25.94 -37.70 9.50
C SER A 88 -24.65 -37.50 10.31
N GLY A 89 -23.63 -38.35 10.11
CA GLY A 89 -22.30 -38.19 10.70
C GLY A 89 -21.52 -36.99 10.13
N VAL A 90 -21.61 -36.77 8.81
CA VAL A 90 -21.04 -35.58 8.14
C VAL A 90 -21.79 -34.32 8.59
N ALA A 91 -23.12 -34.32 8.61
CA ALA A 91 -23.92 -33.20 9.12
C ALA A 91 -23.61 -32.84 10.59
N ARG A 92 -23.34 -33.84 11.45
CA ARG A 92 -22.94 -33.64 12.86
C ARG A 92 -21.55 -33.05 13.05
N ALA A 93 -20.66 -33.09 12.07
CA ALA A 93 -19.33 -32.50 12.16
C ALA A 93 -19.20 -31.20 11.35
N THR A 94 -20.02 -31.01 10.30
CA THR A 94 -20.01 -29.81 9.45
C THR A 94 -20.23 -28.52 10.24
N TRP A 95 -21.10 -28.53 11.26
CA TRP A 95 -21.32 -27.35 12.09
C TRP A 95 -20.06 -26.94 12.85
N MET A 96 -19.19 -27.88 13.25
CA MET A 96 -17.92 -27.56 13.93
C MET A 96 -16.94 -26.88 12.96
N TYR A 97 -16.88 -27.36 11.72
CA TYR A 97 -16.01 -26.80 10.68
C TYR A 97 -16.49 -25.42 10.18
N ILE A 98 -17.76 -25.07 10.35
CA ILE A 98 -18.30 -23.74 9.98
C ILE A 98 -18.31 -22.80 11.19
N SER A 99 -18.74 -23.27 12.36
CA SER A 99 -18.92 -22.43 13.55
C SER A 99 -17.60 -21.89 14.08
N VAL A 100 -16.53 -22.68 14.12
CA VAL A 100 -15.24 -22.21 14.64
C VAL A 100 -14.66 -21.08 13.77
N PRO A 101 -14.53 -21.23 12.43
CA PRO A 101 -14.12 -20.11 11.58
C PRO A 101 -15.09 -18.93 11.61
N LEU A 102 -16.41 -19.17 11.70
CA LEU A 102 -17.41 -18.09 11.77
C LEU A 102 -17.28 -17.28 13.06
N VAL A 103 -17.11 -17.94 14.21
CA VAL A 103 -16.91 -17.26 15.51
C VAL A 103 -15.58 -16.51 15.51
N LEU A 104 -14.51 -17.10 14.96
CA LEU A 104 -13.23 -16.39 14.82
C LEU A 104 -13.35 -15.17 13.90
N TYR A 105 -14.09 -15.29 12.80
CA TYR A 105 -14.35 -14.17 11.87
C TYR A 105 -15.20 -13.08 12.53
N VAL A 106 -16.31 -13.43 13.16
CA VAL A 106 -17.17 -12.48 13.89
C VAL A 106 -16.39 -11.84 15.02
N GLY A 107 -15.56 -12.61 15.74
CA GLY A 107 -14.65 -12.13 16.77
C GLY A 107 -13.65 -11.11 16.23
N GLU A 108 -12.96 -11.41 15.11
CA GLU A 108 -12.05 -10.46 14.45
C GLU A 108 -12.77 -9.20 14.00
N ARG A 109 -13.94 -9.33 13.37
CA ARG A 109 -14.74 -8.20 12.90
C ARG A 109 -15.24 -7.33 14.05
N MET A 110 -15.66 -7.94 15.16
CA MET A 110 -16.12 -7.22 16.34
C MET A 110 -14.95 -6.54 17.06
N LEU A 111 -13.80 -7.21 17.18
CA LEU A 111 -12.57 -6.59 17.69
C LEU A 111 -12.13 -5.40 16.82
N ARG A 112 -12.20 -5.53 15.49
CA ARG A 112 -11.91 -4.41 14.58
C ARG A 112 -12.90 -3.28 14.77
N ALA A 113 -14.20 -3.55 14.86
CA ALA A 113 -15.23 -2.52 15.08
C ALA A 113 -15.10 -1.81 16.45
N LEU A 114 -14.72 -2.54 17.50
CA LEU A 114 -14.49 -1.99 18.84
C LEU A 114 -13.19 -1.17 18.94
N ARG A 115 -12.19 -1.49 18.10
CA ARG A 115 -10.89 -0.81 18.09
C ARG A 115 -10.81 0.31 17.05
N SER A 116 -11.62 0.26 16.00
CA SER A 116 -11.64 1.25 14.93
C SER A 116 -12.24 2.55 15.46
N ASN A 117 -11.44 3.62 15.46
CA ASN A 117 -11.96 4.96 15.67
C ASN A 117 -12.27 5.53 14.28
N ALA A 118 -13.50 5.35 13.83
CA ALA A 118 -13.95 5.90 12.56
C ALA A 118 -14.17 7.42 12.70
N TYR A 119 -13.23 8.21 12.18
CA TYR A 119 -13.33 9.66 12.14
C TYR A 119 -14.02 10.11 10.85
N THR A 120 -15.09 10.89 10.98
CA THR A 120 -15.65 11.59 9.82
C THR A 120 -14.73 12.75 9.45
N VAL A 121 -14.23 12.78 8.22
CA VAL A 121 -13.33 13.85 7.73
C VAL A 121 -14.00 14.74 6.70
N LYS A 122 -13.60 16.02 6.67
CA LYS A 122 -14.01 16.97 5.63
C LYS A 122 -13.05 16.86 4.45
N ILE A 123 -13.59 16.72 3.24
CA ILE A 123 -12.79 16.74 2.01
C ILE A 123 -12.42 18.20 1.71
N LEU A 124 -11.12 18.49 1.64
CA LEU A 124 -10.58 19.82 1.39
C LEU A 124 -10.31 20.04 -0.10
N LYS A 125 -9.69 19.06 -0.76
CA LYS A 125 -9.30 19.14 -2.17
C LYS A 125 -9.31 17.77 -2.82
N VAL A 126 -9.71 17.73 -4.09
CA VAL A 126 -9.73 16.52 -4.91
C VAL A 126 -9.03 16.85 -6.22
N CYS A 127 -8.13 15.99 -6.68
CA CYS A 127 -7.42 16.15 -7.95
C CYS A 127 -7.37 14.85 -8.73
N LEU A 128 -7.58 14.94 -10.03
CA LEU A 128 -7.41 13.84 -10.98
C LEU A 128 -6.04 13.99 -11.64
N LEU A 129 -5.24 12.94 -11.57
CA LEU A 129 -3.90 12.88 -12.12
C LEU A 129 -3.81 11.84 -13.24
N PRO A 130 -2.81 11.94 -14.14
CA PRO A 130 -2.60 10.95 -15.19
C PRO A 130 -2.43 9.52 -14.64
N GLY A 131 -2.66 8.49 -15.46
CA GLY A 131 -2.53 7.10 -15.02
C GLY A 131 -3.67 6.64 -14.09
N ASN A 132 -4.82 7.33 -14.15
CA ASN A 132 -6.01 7.09 -13.34
C ASN A 132 -5.73 7.11 -11.83
N VAL A 133 -5.06 8.16 -11.36
CA VAL A 133 -4.84 8.38 -9.94
C VAL A 133 -5.73 9.51 -9.44
N LEU A 134 -6.44 9.26 -8.34
CA LEU A 134 -7.25 10.23 -7.61
C LEU A 134 -6.49 10.66 -6.34
N THR A 135 -6.27 11.96 -6.19
CA THR A 135 -5.70 12.53 -4.96
C THR A 135 -6.80 13.14 -4.14
N ILE A 136 -6.87 12.77 -2.86
CA ILE A 136 -7.83 13.33 -1.92
C ILE A 136 -7.05 13.94 -0.75
N THR A 137 -7.26 15.23 -0.53
CA THR A 137 -6.81 15.96 0.65
C THR A 137 -7.99 16.17 1.56
N MET A 138 -7.85 15.77 2.82
CA MET A 138 -8.91 15.77 3.83
C MET A 138 -8.42 16.43 5.13
N SER A 139 -9.35 16.91 5.95
CA SER A 139 -9.04 17.51 7.25
C SER A 139 -8.46 16.46 8.19
N LYS A 140 -7.39 16.80 8.91
CA LYS A 140 -6.83 15.95 9.96
C LYS A 140 -7.77 15.95 11.19
N PRO A 141 -8.24 14.77 11.67
CA PRO A 141 -9.07 14.72 12.87
C PRO A 141 -8.34 15.27 14.10
N TYR A 142 -9.08 15.85 15.04
CA TYR A 142 -8.48 16.39 16.27
C TYR A 142 -7.80 15.28 17.06
N GLY A 143 -6.55 15.51 17.47
CA GLY A 143 -5.74 14.52 18.19
C GLY A 143 -5.19 13.37 17.33
N PHE A 144 -5.44 13.36 16.01
CA PHE A 144 -4.92 12.33 15.11
C PHE A 144 -3.40 12.46 14.93
N ARG A 145 -2.64 11.54 15.53
CA ARG A 145 -1.18 11.50 15.49
C ARG A 145 -0.71 10.27 14.73
N TYR A 146 0.08 10.46 13.69
CA TYR A 146 0.66 9.39 12.89
C TYR A 146 2.15 9.63 12.63
N ARG A 147 2.83 8.62 12.08
CA ARG A 147 4.23 8.68 11.64
C ARG A 147 4.32 8.53 10.13
N SER A 148 5.33 9.11 9.51
CA SER A 148 5.52 8.98 8.06
C SER A 148 5.67 7.52 7.64
N GLY A 149 5.11 7.18 6.49
CA GLY A 149 5.07 5.81 5.98
C GLY A 149 3.91 4.97 6.53
N GLN A 150 3.14 5.47 7.51
CA GLN A 150 1.90 4.81 7.96
C GLN A 150 0.76 4.94 6.95
N TYR A 151 -0.25 4.09 7.10
CA TYR A 151 -1.44 4.08 6.26
C TYR A 151 -2.72 4.23 7.09
N ILE A 152 -3.80 4.56 6.41
CA ILE A 152 -5.15 4.64 6.98
C ILE A 152 -6.10 3.75 6.18
N PHE A 153 -7.21 3.35 6.78
CA PHE A 153 -8.33 2.80 6.04
C PHE A 153 -9.33 3.90 5.73
N LEU A 154 -9.80 3.91 4.49
CA LEU A 154 -10.85 4.79 4.02
C LEU A 154 -12.12 4.02 3.77
N GLN A 155 -13.23 4.62 4.18
CA GLN A 155 -14.58 4.14 3.88
C GLN A 155 -15.40 5.29 3.28
N CYS A 156 -16.14 4.95 2.22
CA CYS A 156 -17.11 5.84 1.59
C CYS A 156 -18.49 5.16 1.68
N PRO A 157 -19.37 5.56 2.62
CA PRO A 157 -20.68 4.92 2.81
C PRO A 157 -21.60 5.00 1.59
N MET A 158 -21.36 5.96 0.69
CA MET A 158 -22.08 6.09 -0.57
C MET A 158 -21.77 4.95 -1.55
N ILE A 159 -20.60 4.32 -1.43
CA ILE A 159 -20.20 3.14 -2.21
C ILE A 159 -20.58 1.88 -1.46
N SER A 160 -20.05 1.75 -0.25
CA SER A 160 -20.27 0.60 0.61
C SER A 160 -20.09 1.00 2.08
N PRO A 161 -21.09 0.76 2.96
CA PRO A 161 -21.03 1.12 4.37
C PRO A 161 -20.21 0.13 5.22
N PHE A 162 -19.70 -0.94 4.64
CA PHE A 162 -18.93 -1.97 5.37
C PHE A 162 -17.51 -2.18 4.83
N GLU A 163 -17.21 -1.65 3.64
CA GLU A 163 -15.89 -1.79 3.03
C GLU A 163 -14.94 -0.69 3.47
N TRP A 164 -13.75 -1.13 3.86
CA TRP A 164 -12.63 -0.30 4.31
C TRP A 164 -11.41 -0.64 3.46
N HIS A 165 -10.82 0.35 2.82
CA HIS A 165 -9.69 0.15 1.92
C HIS A 165 -8.43 0.86 2.44
N PRO A 166 -7.27 0.16 2.50
CA PRO A 166 -6.04 0.74 3.03
C PRO A 166 -5.37 1.64 2.00
N PHE A 167 -4.91 2.81 2.44
CA PHE A 167 -4.13 3.74 1.62
C PHE A 167 -3.02 4.39 2.45
N SER A 168 -1.82 4.43 1.87
CA SER A 168 -0.66 5.12 2.47
C SER A 168 -0.94 6.62 2.58
N ILE A 169 -0.62 7.18 3.75
CA ILE A 169 -0.70 8.62 3.97
C ILE A 169 0.48 9.27 3.23
N THR A 170 0.22 10.25 2.37
CA THR A 170 1.27 10.94 1.59
C THR A 170 1.69 12.29 2.17
N SER A 171 0.96 12.81 3.15
CA SER A 171 1.27 14.04 3.89
C SER A 171 2.28 13.76 4.99
N ALA A 172 3.03 14.77 5.41
CA ALA A 172 3.94 14.66 6.55
C ALA A 172 3.16 14.76 7.87
N PRO A 173 3.59 14.10 8.95
CA PRO A 173 2.95 14.19 10.27
C PRO A 173 2.77 15.61 10.81
N GLY A 174 3.63 16.55 10.39
CA GLY A 174 3.54 17.97 10.72
C GLY A 174 2.48 18.75 9.93
N ASP A 175 1.92 18.19 8.86
CA ASP A 175 0.89 18.85 8.06
C ASP A 175 -0.46 18.86 8.83
N ASP A 176 -1.24 19.93 8.63
CA ASP A 176 -2.60 20.10 9.21
C ASP A 176 -3.70 19.37 8.44
N TYR A 177 -3.32 18.66 7.38
CA TYR A 177 -4.22 17.88 6.54
C TYR A 177 -3.70 16.45 6.38
N LEU A 178 -4.60 15.55 6.01
CA LEU A 178 -4.26 14.22 5.53
C LEU A 178 -4.41 14.19 4.01
N SER A 179 -3.53 13.47 3.34
CA SER A 179 -3.60 13.29 1.88
C SER A 179 -3.31 11.86 1.52
N VAL A 180 -4.02 11.37 0.51
CA VAL A 180 -3.84 10.03 -0.07
C VAL A 180 -3.84 10.12 -1.59
N HIS A 181 -3.10 9.21 -2.22
CA HIS A 181 -3.07 9.05 -3.67
C HIS A 181 -3.56 7.65 -4.01
N ILE A 182 -4.69 7.57 -4.69
CA ILE A 182 -5.44 6.34 -4.94
C ILE A 182 -5.37 6.03 -6.43
N ARG A 183 -4.70 4.94 -6.79
CA ARG A 183 -4.75 4.43 -8.17
C ARG A 183 -6.03 3.62 -8.36
N THR A 184 -6.77 3.84 -9.45
CA THR A 184 -8.00 3.09 -9.70
C THR A 184 -7.70 1.72 -10.32
N ASN A 185 -7.80 0.67 -9.51
CA ASN A 185 -7.44 -0.69 -9.90
C ASN A 185 -8.52 -1.74 -9.57
N GLY A 186 -9.64 -1.33 -8.96
CA GLY A 186 -10.76 -2.20 -8.62
C GLY A 186 -12.10 -1.45 -8.68
N ASP A 187 -13.17 -2.21 -8.54
CA ASP A 187 -14.57 -1.74 -8.50
C ASP A 187 -14.77 -0.59 -7.52
N TRP A 188 -14.37 -0.75 -6.26
CA TRP A 188 -14.53 0.30 -5.24
C TRP A 188 -13.77 1.57 -5.60
N THR A 189 -12.53 1.46 -6.07
CA THR A 189 -11.72 2.64 -6.44
C THR A 189 -12.21 3.33 -7.71
N GLN A 190 -12.78 2.58 -8.66
CA GLN A 190 -13.38 3.13 -9.87
C GLN A 190 -14.66 3.90 -9.52
N GLU A 191 -15.48 3.33 -8.65
CA GLU A 191 -16.70 3.97 -8.17
C GLU A 191 -16.39 5.20 -7.32
N LEU A 192 -15.36 5.15 -6.48
CA LEU A 192 -14.84 6.32 -5.77
C LEU A 192 -14.46 7.44 -6.75
N LYS A 193 -13.69 7.12 -7.78
CA LYS A 193 -13.34 8.11 -8.82
C LYS A 193 -14.59 8.65 -9.50
N ARG A 194 -15.56 7.81 -9.86
CA ARG A 194 -16.81 8.23 -10.52
C ARG A 194 -17.58 9.23 -9.66
N ILE A 195 -17.85 8.89 -8.40
CA ILE A 195 -18.57 9.75 -7.45
C ILE A 195 -17.86 11.09 -7.29
N PHE A 196 -16.54 11.08 -7.14
CA PHE A 196 -15.79 12.32 -6.94
C PHE A 196 -15.72 13.16 -8.23
N VAL A 197 -15.63 12.55 -9.42
CA VAL A 197 -15.72 13.24 -10.71
C VAL A 197 -17.08 13.91 -10.87
N GLU A 198 -18.17 13.18 -10.64
CA GLU A 198 -19.54 13.68 -10.81
C GLU A 198 -19.87 14.81 -9.82
N ASN A 199 -19.38 14.76 -8.58
CA ASN A 199 -19.70 15.76 -7.56
C ASN A 199 -18.76 16.98 -7.54
N TYR A 200 -17.50 16.84 -7.95
CA TYR A 200 -16.51 17.93 -7.88
C TYR A 200 -16.10 18.52 -9.23
N PHE A 201 -16.27 17.78 -10.34
CA PHE A 201 -15.77 18.19 -11.66
C PHE A 201 -16.87 18.34 -12.72
N SER A 202 -18.13 17.99 -12.44
CA SER A 202 -19.22 18.25 -13.37
C SER A 202 -19.59 19.74 -13.41
N PRO A 203 -19.67 20.36 -14.60
CA PRO A 203 -19.98 21.78 -14.77
C PRO A 203 -21.49 22.04 -14.72
N HIS A 204 -22.16 21.68 -13.62
CA HIS A 204 -23.54 22.12 -13.40
C HIS A 204 -23.63 23.13 -12.26
N LEU A 205 -23.77 24.38 -12.72
CA LEU A 205 -24.27 25.59 -12.07
C LEU A 205 -23.30 26.36 -11.15
N ASN A 206 -22.65 27.35 -11.78
CA ASN A 206 -22.71 28.73 -11.29
C ASN A 206 -24.04 28.98 -10.58
N ARG A 207 -24.05 28.93 -9.25
CA ARG A 207 -25.14 29.46 -8.43
C ARG A 207 -25.08 30.99 -8.49
N ARG A 208 -25.47 31.55 -9.63
CA ARG A 208 -26.02 32.90 -9.67
C ARG A 208 -27.49 32.74 -9.28
N ALA A 209 -27.88 33.40 -8.20
CA ALA A 209 -29.25 33.43 -7.72
C ALA A 209 -30.21 33.79 -8.88
N SER A 210 -31.17 32.92 -9.16
CA SER A 210 -32.32 33.22 -10.00
C SER A 210 -33.51 32.41 -9.50
N PHE A 211 -34.33 33.11 -8.71
CA PHE A 211 -35.79 33.06 -8.63
C PHE A 211 -36.55 31.84 -9.17
N SER A 212 -37.31 31.21 -8.27
CA SER A 212 -38.52 30.39 -8.43
C SER A 212 -38.53 29.22 -9.41
N GLU A 213 -38.64 28.00 -8.89
CA GLU A 213 -39.73 27.07 -9.21
C GLU A 213 -39.80 25.93 -8.16
N LEU A 214 -41.03 25.58 -7.78
CA LEU A 214 -41.36 24.58 -6.75
C LEU A 214 -40.86 23.18 -7.13
N GLY A 215 -40.14 22.53 -6.21
CA GLY A 215 -39.69 21.14 -6.32
C GLY A 215 -38.17 21.00 -6.35
N ALA A 216 -37.49 21.52 -5.34
CA ALA A 216 -36.04 21.37 -5.24
C ALA A 216 -35.68 19.87 -5.08
N PRO A 217 -34.87 19.28 -5.99
CA PRO A 217 -34.16 18.07 -5.64
C PRO A 217 -33.16 18.48 -4.54
N GLU A 218 -33.25 17.81 -3.40
CA GLU A 218 -32.31 17.93 -2.27
C GLU A 218 -30.88 18.19 -2.77
N PRO A 219 -30.14 19.16 -2.19
CA PRO A 219 -28.77 19.41 -2.59
C PRO A 219 -27.99 18.11 -2.44
N ARG A 220 -27.51 17.54 -3.56
CA ARG A 220 -26.72 16.29 -3.57
C ARG A 220 -25.64 16.42 -2.51
N SER A 221 -25.77 15.67 -1.43
CA SER A 221 -24.86 15.73 -0.30
C SER A 221 -23.48 15.29 -0.78
N LEU A 222 -22.46 16.12 -0.57
CA LEU A 222 -21.08 15.75 -0.87
C LEU A 222 -20.74 14.39 -0.24
N PRO A 223 -19.96 13.55 -0.94
CA PRO A 223 -19.62 12.22 -0.44
C PRO A 223 -18.93 12.34 0.92
N LYS A 224 -19.43 11.62 1.91
CA LYS A 224 -18.80 11.52 3.23
C LYS A 224 -17.68 10.51 3.17
N LEU A 225 -16.54 10.83 3.77
CA LEU A 225 -15.41 9.93 3.90
C LEU A 225 -15.13 9.70 5.38
N LEU A 226 -14.96 8.44 5.76
CA LEU A 226 -14.52 8.04 7.09
C LEU A 226 -13.07 7.54 7.00
N VAL A 227 -12.31 7.90 8.02
CA VAL A 227 -10.91 7.51 8.19
C VAL A 227 -10.79 6.68 9.45
N ASP A 228 -10.14 5.53 9.34
CA ASP A 228 -9.74 4.71 10.48
C ASP A 228 -8.22 4.53 10.48
N GLY A 229 -7.59 4.66 11.66
CA GLY A 229 -6.14 4.55 11.82
C GLY A 229 -5.56 5.54 12.83
N PRO A 230 -4.23 5.78 12.79
CA PRO A 230 -3.28 5.26 11.80
C PRO A 230 -2.86 3.81 12.05
N TYR A 231 -2.42 3.13 11.00
CA TYR A 231 -1.90 1.76 11.04
C TYR A 231 -0.39 1.73 10.72
N GLY A 232 0.33 0.89 11.46
CA GLY A 232 1.78 0.78 11.35
C GLY A 232 2.23 0.01 10.10
N ALA A 233 3.30 0.47 9.48
CA ALA A 233 3.96 -0.17 8.34
C ALA A 233 5.48 -0.19 8.56
N PRO A 234 6.25 -1.12 7.96
CA PRO A 234 7.70 -1.19 8.15
C PRO A 234 8.42 0.14 7.88
N ALA A 235 7.94 0.92 6.90
CA ALA A 235 8.45 2.25 6.54
C ALA A 235 8.46 3.24 7.73
N GLN A 236 7.62 3.07 8.75
CA GLN A 236 7.56 3.96 9.90
C GLN A 236 8.85 3.99 10.75
N ASP A 237 9.65 2.93 10.65
CA ASP A 237 10.88 2.74 11.44
C ASP A 237 12.13 3.24 10.71
N PHE A 238 11.96 4.05 9.66
CA PHE A 238 13.04 4.65 8.88
C PHE A 238 14.06 5.40 9.76
N ARG A 239 13.61 6.02 10.86
CA ARG A 239 14.45 6.81 11.78
C ARG A 239 15.50 5.99 12.53
N ASN A 240 15.42 4.66 12.49
CA ASN A 240 16.39 3.77 13.15
C ASN A 240 17.68 3.58 12.34
N TYR A 241 17.73 4.13 11.12
CA TYR A 241 18.85 3.96 10.18
C TYR A 241 19.58 5.27 9.94
N ASP A 242 20.90 5.16 9.74
CA ASP A 242 21.77 6.31 9.46
C ASP A 242 21.59 6.80 8.02
N VAL A 243 21.33 5.87 7.09
CA VAL A 243 21.10 6.13 5.67
C VAL A 243 19.85 5.38 5.20
N LEU A 244 19.04 6.02 4.35
CA LEU A 244 17.87 5.38 3.73
C LEU A 244 18.12 5.09 2.26
N LEU A 245 17.69 3.90 1.83
CA LEU A 245 17.48 3.56 0.42
C LEU A 245 15.98 3.28 0.23
N LEU A 246 15.26 4.26 -0.31
CA LEU A 246 13.82 4.22 -0.53
C LEU A 246 13.53 3.88 -1.99
N VAL A 247 12.87 2.75 -2.27
CA VAL A 247 12.63 2.26 -3.63
C VAL A 247 11.15 2.07 -3.87
N GLY A 248 10.53 2.98 -4.63
CA GLY A 248 9.11 2.95 -4.97
C GLY A 248 8.87 2.58 -6.43
N LEU A 249 8.03 1.57 -6.70
CA LEU A 249 7.57 1.26 -8.05
C LEU A 249 6.17 1.83 -8.31
N GLY A 250 6.02 2.68 -9.32
CA GLY A 250 4.73 3.29 -9.68
C GLY A 250 4.09 3.98 -8.47
N ILE A 251 2.86 3.56 -8.10
CA ILE A 251 2.13 4.12 -6.95
C ILE A 251 2.77 3.75 -5.59
N GLY A 252 3.63 2.73 -5.57
CA GLY A 252 4.40 2.33 -4.38
C GLY A 252 5.39 3.39 -3.90
N ALA A 253 5.55 4.52 -4.60
CA ALA A 253 6.25 5.68 -4.06
C ALA A 253 5.52 6.35 -2.87
N THR A 254 4.19 6.19 -2.77
CA THR A 254 3.35 6.89 -1.79
C THR A 254 3.85 6.91 -0.33
N PRO A 255 4.22 5.79 0.32
CA PRO A 255 4.72 5.84 1.70
C PRO A 255 6.02 6.64 1.82
N PHE A 256 6.88 6.58 0.80
CA PHE A 256 8.16 7.28 0.78
C PHE A 256 7.99 8.78 0.58
N ILE A 257 6.95 9.24 -0.13
CA ILE A 257 6.65 10.67 -0.26
C ILE A 257 6.38 11.32 1.10
N SER A 258 5.66 10.62 2.00
CA SER A 258 5.44 11.10 3.37
C SER A 258 6.75 11.18 4.17
N ILE A 259 7.66 10.22 3.97
CA ILE A 259 8.99 10.22 4.59
C ILE A 259 9.83 11.39 4.06
N LEU A 260 9.85 11.62 2.74
CA LEU A 260 10.60 12.71 2.12
C LEU A 260 10.14 14.08 2.62
N ARG A 261 8.83 14.30 2.73
CA ARG A 261 8.28 15.54 3.28
C ARG A 261 8.64 15.73 4.75
N ASP A 262 8.58 14.67 5.55
CA ASP A 262 8.99 14.73 6.96
C ASP A 262 10.48 15.07 7.08
N LEU A 263 11.35 14.39 6.34
CA LEU A 263 12.77 14.72 6.29
C LEU A 263 13.00 16.18 5.87
N LEU A 264 12.31 16.63 4.83
CA LEU A 264 12.43 18.01 4.35
C LEU A 264 12.00 19.02 5.42
N ASN A 265 10.87 18.81 6.09
CA ASN A 265 10.41 19.69 7.15
C ASN A 265 11.42 19.77 8.32
N ASN A 266 12.08 18.66 8.64
CA ASN A 266 13.13 18.66 9.66
C ASN A 266 14.39 19.44 9.21
N ILE A 267 14.75 19.37 7.91
CA ILE A 267 15.85 20.19 7.36
C ILE A 267 15.53 21.68 7.47
N LYS A 268 14.30 22.09 7.14
CA LYS A 268 13.85 23.50 7.27
C LYS A 268 14.01 24.01 8.70
N ILE A 269 13.47 23.26 9.67
CA ILE A 269 13.54 23.63 11.09
C ILE A 269 15.00 23.72 11.56
N ALA A 270 15.86 22.80 11.12
CA ALA A 270 17.27 22.82 11.48
C ALA A 270 18.01 24.04 10.90
N ASP A 271 17.68 24.43 9.66
CA ASP A 271 18.25 25.62 9.03
C ASP A 271 17.78 26.91 9.72
N GLU A 272 16.47 27.03 10.00
CA GLU A 272 15.90 28.18 10.73
C GLU A 272 16.52 28.36 12.12
N LEU A 273 16.72 27.26 12.85
CA LEU A 273 17.38 27.29 14.16
C LEU A 273 18.85 27.72 14.08
N MET A 274 19.56 27.33 13.02
CA MET A 274 20.95 27.77 12.80
C MET A 274 21.02 29.26 12.48
N ASP A 275 20.10 29.76 11.65
CA ASP A 275 20.04 31.19 11.29
C ASP A 275 19.76 32.06 12.53
N LEU A 276 18.78 31.67 13.37
CA LEU A 276 18.48 32.36 14.63
C LEU A 276 19.65 32.38 15.61
N ALA A 277 20.42 31.29 15.70
CA ALA A 277 21.62 31.24 16.53
C ALA A 277 22.75 32.13 16.00
N MET A 278 22.86 32.29 14.67
CA MET A 278 23.83 33.18 14.03
C MET A 278 23.48 34.66 14.23
N GLU A 279 22.20 35.02 14.26
CA GLU A 279 21.75 36.40 14.53
C GLU A 279 21.95 36.80 16.00
N THR A 280 21.70 35.87 16.93
CA THR A 280 21.90 36.10 18.37
C THR A 280 23.38 36.30 18.72
N SER A 281 24.29 35.63 18.01
CA SER A 281 25.74 35.78 18.22
C SER A 281 26.36 37.03 17.58
N ARG A 282 25.63 37.74 16.71
CA ARG A 282 26.06 39.02 16.11
C ARG A 282 25.61 40.26 16.89
N SER A 283 24.81 40.09 17.92
CA SER A 283 24.19 41.18 18.71
C SER A 283 24.74 41.29 20.15
N GLU A 284 25.90 40.70 20.44
CA GLU A 284 26.61 40.89 21.72
C GLU A 284 27.40 42.21 21.72
N ASP A 285 26.67 43.32 21.88
CA ASP A 285 27.20 44.60 22.39
C ASP A 285 26.22 45.22 23.42
N SER A 286 25.38 44.40 24.06
CA SER A 286 24.47 44.88 25.11
C SER A 286 24.31 43.84 26.20
N ALA A 287 24.90 44.15 27.35
CA ALA A 287 24.81 43.39 28.58
C ALA A 287 23.34 43.20 29.00
N ASN A 288 22.80 42.01 28.75
CA ASN A 288 21.81 41.40 29.62
C ASN A 288 21.89 39.87 29.48
N SER A 289 22.70 39.28 30.34
CA SER A 289 22.77 37.85 30.56
C SER A 289 21.47 37.37 31.22
N PHE A 290 20.47 36.99 30.42
CA PHE A 290 19.45 36.05 30.89
C PHE A 290 19.90 34.66 30.48
N SER A 291 20.41 33.92 31.45
CA SER A 291 20.81 32.53 31.32
C SER A 291 19.61 31.68 30.86
N VAL A 292 19.53 31.38 29.56
CA VAL A 292 18.72 30.26 29.04
C VAL A 292 19.55 28.98 29.18
N SER A 293 19.92 28.68 30.41
CA SER A 293 20.35 27.35 30.83
C SER A 293 19.11 26.63 31.34
N THR A 294 18.35 25.99 30.45
CA THR A 294 17.67 24.69 30.64
C THR A 294 16.88 24.34 29.37
N ALA A 295 17.56 23.86 28.33
CA ALA A 295 16.94 23.04 27.27
C ALA A 295 17.79 21.81 26.92
N SER A 296 18.68 21.41 27.85
CA SER A 296 19.62 20.30 27.65
C SER A 296 19.01 18.91 27.95
N SER A 297 17.80 18.80 28.49
CA SER A 297 17.25 17.51 28.96
C SER A 297 16.10 16.93 28.12
N ASN A 298 15.69 17.56 27.02
CA ASN A 298 14.60 17.05 26.18
C ASN A 298 14.95 17.00 24.68
N ARG A 299 16.20 16.64 24.36
CA ARG A 299 16.58 16.19 23.01
C ARG A 299 15.83 14.88 22.72
N LYS A 300 14.54 14.96 22.34
CA LYS A 300 13.81 13.87 21.70
C LYS A 300 14.71 13.36 20.57
N ARG A 301 15.31 12.18 20.79
CA ARG A 301 16.27 11.47 19.92
C ARG A 301 16.62 12.25 18.64
N ALA A 302 17.77 12.92 18.66
CA ALA A 302 18.36 13.47 17.45
C ALA A 302 18.26 12.43 16.32
N TYR A 303 17.67 12.85 15.20
CA TYR A 303 17.47 12.01 14.03
C TYR A 303 18.80 11.32 13.68
N ARG A 304 18.84 9.98 13.71
CA ARG A 304 20.01 9.23 13.24
C ARG A 304 20.18 9.34 11.73
N THR A 305 19.07 9.51 11.01
CA THR A 305 19.07 9.56 9.55
C THR A 305 19.75 10.82 9.05
N SER A 306 20.90 10.61 8.40
CA SER A 306 21.78 11.65 7.88
C SER A 306 21.62 11.87 6.37
N ARG A 307 21.23 10.84 5.62
CA ARG A 307 20.98 10.90 4.17
C ARG A 307 19.88 9.94 3.72
N ALA A 308 19.17 10.31 2.66
CA ALA A 308 18.15 9.48 2.02
C ALA A 308 18.37 9.43 0.52
N HIS A 309 18.32 8.23 -0.05
CA HIS A 309 18.36 7.99 -1.49
C HIS A 309 17.01 7.47 -1.93
N PHE A 310 16.29 8.24 -2.74
CA PHE A 310 14.97 7.87 -3.24
C PHE A 310 15.02 7.52 -4.72
N TYR A 311 14.65 6.29 -5.02
CA TYR A 311 14.52 5.75 -6.37
C TYR A 311 13.05 5.56 -6.69
N TRP A 312 12.52 6.41 -7.57
CA TRP A 312 11.18 6.25 -8.09
C TRP A 312 11.23 5.68 -9.50
N VAL A 313 10.74 4.46 -9.65
CA VAL A 313 10.77 3.74 -10.92
C VAL A 313 9.34 3.57 -11.43
N THR A 314 9.06 4.06 -12.63
CA THR A 314 7.74 3.93 -13.27
C THR A 314 7.88 3.51 -14.72
N ARG A 315 6.79 2.97 -15.28
CA ARG A 315 6.65 2.75 -16.74
C ARG A 315 5.90 3.88 -17.42
N GLU A 316 5.09 4.64 -16.69
CA GLU A 316 4.24 5.67 -17.26
C GLU A 316 4.86 7.04 -16.99
N ALA A 317 5.16 7.80 -18.05
CA ALA A 317 5.73 9.15 -17.90
C ALA A 317 4.78 10.09 -17.14
N GLY A 318 3.46 9.96 -17.36
CA GLY A 318 2.44 10.72 -16.63
C GLY A 318 2.45 10.48 -15.12
N SER A 319 3.05 9.39 -14.63
CA SER A 319 3.17 9.16 -13.19
C SER A 319 4.00 10.23 -12.48
N PHE A 320 4.97 10.85 -13.16
CA PHE A 320 5.82 11.87 -12.53
C PHE A 320 5.06 13.11 -12.09
N GLU A 321 3.87 13.35 -12.65
CA GLU A 321 3.00 14.44 -12.23
C GLU A 321 2.48 14.26 -10.80
N TRP A 322 2.35 13.02 -10.32
CA TRP A 322 1.73 12.72 -9.02
C TRP A 322 2.42 13.40 -7.84
N PHE A 323 3.75 13.43 -7.89
CA PHE A 323 4.57 13.99 -6.81
C PHE A 323 5.46 15.13 -7.28
N LYS A 324 5.17 15.71 -8.46
CA LYS A 324 5.95 16.80 -9.06
C LYS A 324 6.25 17.93 -8.08
N GLY A 325 5.22 18.38 -7.34
CA GLY A 325 5.36 19.43 -6.33
C GLY A 325 6.37 19.07 -5.23
N VAL A 326 6.28 17.86 -4.69
CA VAL A 326 7.19 17.39 -3.62
C VAL A 326 8.62 17.24 -4.15
N MET A 327 8.78 16.67 -5.34
CA MET A 327 10.10 16.47 -5.95
C MET A 327 10.81 17.79 -6.22
N ASN A 328 10.08 18.81 -6.70
CA ASN A 328 10.63 20.14 -6.91
C ASN A 328 10.96 20.84 -5.60
N GLU A 329 10.07 20.77 -4.61
CA GLU A 329 10.29 21.38 -3.30
C GLU A 329 11.55 20.80 -2.63
N VAL A 330 11.70 19.48 -2.63
CA VAL A 330 12.91 18.82 -2.11
C VAL A 330 14.15 19.25 -2.90
N ALA A 331 14.09 19.26 -4.24
CA ALA A 331 15.24 19.63 -5.07
C ALA A 331 15.66 21.10 -4.92
N GLU A 332 14.75 22.00 -4.58
CA GLU A 332 15.04 23.43 -4.36
C GLU A 332 15.56 23.72 -2.95
N MET A 333 15.02 23.03 -1.95
CA MET A 333 15.28 23.32 -0.55
C MET A 333 16.46 22.55 0.03
N ASP A 334 16.73 21.34 -0.46
CA ASP A 334 17.83 20.51 0.05
C ASP A 334 19.20 20.92 -0.50
N LYS A 335 19.68 22.10 -0.08
CA LYS A 335 20.99 22.64 -0.49
C LYS A 335 22.16 21.80 0.01
N LYS A 336 21.96 21.01 1.07
CA LYS A 336 22.98 20.16 1.71
C LYS A 336 23.09 18.78 1.04
N GLY A 337 22.18 18.44 0.11
CA GLY A 337 22.16 17.13 -0.55
C GLY A 337 21.91 15.98 0.43
N VAL A 338 21.04 16.20 1.41
CA VAL A 338 20.59 15.17 2.37
C VAL A 338 19.71 14.14 1.66
N ILE A 339 18.94 14.55 0.66
CA ILE A 339 17.95 13.77 -0.06
C ILE A 339 18.34 13.71 -1.54
N GLU A 340 18.86 12.56 -1.97
CA GLU A 340 19.17 12.27 -3.37
C GLU A 340 17.96 11.66 -4.07
N LEU A 341 17.41 12.37 -5.06
CA LEU A 341 16.25 11.96 -5.83
C LEU A 341 16.66 11.36 -7.19
N HIS A 342 16.14 10.19 -7.51
CA HIS A 342 16.39 9.49 -8.77
C HIS A 342 15.09 9.00 -9.40
N ASN A 343 14.73 9.59 -10.54
CA ASN A 343 13.59 9.15 -11.34
C ASN A 343 14.04 8.17 -12.41
N TYR A 344 13.31 7.07 -12.62
CA TYR A 344 13.59 6.11 -13.68
C TYR A 344 12.31 5.81 -14.47
N LEU A 345 12.38 6.03 -15.79
CA LEU A 345 11.33 5.67 -16.73
C LEU A 345 11.73 4.42 -17.51
N THR A 346 11.00 3.33 -17.27
CA THR A 346 11.36 1.99 -17.77
C THR A 346 10.63 1.55 -19.04
N SER A 347 9.66 2.32 -19.52
CA SER A 347 8.93 2.04 -20.78
C SER A 347 9.71 2.36 -22.04
N VAL A 348 10.69 3.27 -21.94
CA VAL A 348 11.51 3.71 -23.07
C VAL A 348 12.68 2.74 -23.31
N TYR A 349 12.80 1.68 -22.50
CA TYR A 349 13.87 0.69 -22.60
C TYR A 349 13.46 -0.50 -23.47
N GLU A 350 13.97 -0.51 -24.70
CA GLU A 350 14.33 -1.73 -25.42
C GLU A 350 15.85 -1.72 -25.59
N GLU A 351 16.50 -2.86 -25.34
CA GLU A 351 17.96 -3.00 -25.39
C GLU A 351 18.51 -2.44 -26.72
N ARG A 352 19.26 -1.32 -26.63
CA ARG A 352 19.98 -0.65 -27.74
C ARG A 352 19.14 0.24 -28.68
N ASP A 353 18.02 0.81 -28.24
CA ASP A 353 17.27 1.75 -29.07
C ASP A 353 17.93 3.15 -29.12
N ALA A 354 18.30 3.60 -30.32
CA ALA A 354 18.86 4.93 -30.60
C ALA A 354 17.97 6.08 -30.06
N ARG A 355 16.67 5.83 -29.91
CA ARG A 355 15.72 6.77 -29.29
C ARG A 355 16.07 7.09 -27.84
N THR A 356 16.56 6.11 -27.06
CA THR A 356 16.96 6.32 -25.66
C THR A 356 18.16 7.25 -25.55
N THR A 357 19.13 7.08 -26.44
CA THR A 357 20.34 7.91 -26.54
C THR A 357 19.97 9.33 -26.93
N LEU A 358 19.15 9.49 -27.96
CA LEU A 358 18.68 10.81 -28.40
C LEU A 358 17.89 11.51 -27.29
N LEU A 359 16.96 10.82 -26.64
CA LEU A 359 16.17 11.38 -25.55
C LEU A 359 17.06 11.79 -24.36
N SER A 360 18.07 10.98 -24.03
CA SER A 360 19.05 11.30 -22.99
C SER A 360 19.91 12.52 -23.34
N MET A 361 20.29 12.67 -24.62
CA MET A 361 21.03 13.85 -25.11
C MET A 361 20.17 15.11 -25.06
N VAL A 362 18.95 15.06 -25.60
CA VAL A 362 18.00 16.19 -25.58
C VAL A 362 17.68 16.59 -24.14
N GLN A 363 17.49 15.61 -23.27
CA GLN A 363 17.26 15.84 -21.85
C GLN A 363 18.47 16.50 -21.18
N ALA A 364 19.69 16.04 -21.45
CA ALA A 364 20.90 16.64 -20.90
C ALA A 364 21.06 18.11 -21.35
N LEU A 365 20.78 18.40 -22.63
CA LEU A 365 20.81 19.76 -23.17
C LEU A 365 19.76 20.65 -22.52
N ASN A 366 18.52 20.18 -22.39
CA ASN A 366 17.45 20.96 -21.78
C ASN A 366 17.69 21.19 -20.29
N HIS A 367 18.19 20.19 -19.57
CA HIS A 367 18.52 20.32 -18.16
C HIS A 367 19.69 21.30 -17.95
N ALA A 368 20.71 21.27 -18.82
CA ALA A 368 21.80 22.25 -18.78
C ALA A 368 21.32 23.68 -19.07
N LYS A 369 20.32 23.87 -19.94
CA LYS A 369 19.81 25.18 -20.34
C LYS A 369 18.77 25.75 -19.36
N HIS A 370 17.86 24.92 -18.87
CA HIS A 370 16.68 25.35 -18.11
C HIS A 370 16.63 24.78 -16.69
N GLY A 371 17.51 23.84 -16.33
CA GLY A 371 17.50 23.18 -15.02
C GLY A 371 16.30 22.25 -14.78
N VAL A 372 15.58 21.89 -15.85
CA VAL A 372 14.33 21.10 -15.77
C VAL A 372 14.40 19.90 -16.70
N ASP A 373 13.92 18.77 -16.21
CA ASP A 373 13.78 17.52 -16.91
C ASP A 373 12.62 17.55 -17.91
N ILE A 374 12.87 17.15 -19.15
CA ILE A 374 11.87 17.23 -20.25
C ILE A 374 10.65 16.32 -20.05
N VAL A 375 10.79 15.24 -19.27
CA VAL A 375 9.75 14.22 -19.12
C VAL A 375 8.90 14.47 -17.89
N SER A 376 9.53 14.63 -16.74
CA SER A 376 8.84 14.89 -15.47
C SER A 376 8.44 16.36 -15.31
N GLY A 377 9.10 17.28 -16.04
CA GLY A 377 8.98 18.72 -15.81
C GLY A 377 9.46 19.13 -14.40
N THR A 378 10.29 18.30 -13.75
CA THR A 378 10.88 18.57 -12.43
C THR A 378 12.35 18.96 -12.55
N ARG A 379 12.95 19.48 -11.48
CA ARG A 379 14.41 19.69 -11.43
C ARG A 379 15.20 18.38 -11.31
N VAL A 380 14.52 17.29 -10.95
CA VAL A 380 15.10 15.95 -10.78
C VAL A 380 15.25 15.30 -12.15
N ARG A 381 16.48 14.88 -12.46
CA ARG A 381 16.79 14.23 -13.72
C ARG A 381 16.18 12.82 -13.79
N THR A 382 15.49 12.53 -14.89
CA THR A 382 14.94 11.18 -15.17
C THR A 382 15.95 10.31 -15.91
N HIS A 383 16.08 9.04 -15.55
CA HIS A 383 16.92 8.07 -16.24
C HIS A 383 16.04 7.14 -17.09
N PHE A 384 16.38 6.96 -18.38
CA PHE A 384 15.63 6.10 -19.31
C PHE A 384 16.16 4.67 -19.32
N ALA A 385 16.12 4.01 -18.17
CA ALA A 385 16.60 2.64 -18.02
C ALA A 385 15.97 1.99 -16.77
N ARG A 386 16.29 0.71 -16.55
CA ARG A 386 16.14 0.12 -15.21
C ARG A 386 17.38 0.48 -14.37
N PRO A 387 17.23 0.78 -13.07
CA PRO A 387 18.38 0.98 -12.19
C PRO A 387 19.24 -0.29 -12.13
N ASN A 388 20.56 -0.12 -12.21
CA ASN A 388 21.50 -1.20 -11.89
C ASN A 388 21.62 -1.30 -10.37
N TRP A 389 20.81 -2.15 -9.74
CA TRP A 389 20.76 -2.24 -8.28
C TRP A 389 22.09 -2.64 -7.66
N LYS A 390 22.88 -3.49 -8.31
CA LYS A 390 24.22 -3.86 -7.83
C LYS A 390 25.14 -2.65 -7.74
N GLU A 391 25.13 -1.80 -8.76
CA GLU A 391 25.90 -0.55 -8.79
C GLU A 391 25.37 0.45 -7.75
N VAL A 392 24.05 0.58 -7.61
CA VAL A 392 23.42 1.44 -6.59
C VAL A 392 23.89 1.05 -5.19
N PHE A 393 23.82 -0.24 -4.84
CA PHE A 393 24.27 -0.72 -3.53
C PHE A 393 25.78 -0.52 -3.34
N THR A 394 26.58 -0.79 -4.37
CA THR A 394 28.04 -0.61 -4.32
C THR A 394 28.40 0.86 -4.06
N ARG A 395 27.74 1.79 -4.75
CA ARG A 395 27.90 3.23 -4.56
C ARG A 395 27.45 3.70 -3.18
N ILE A 396 26.34 3.18 -2.67
CA ILE A 396 25.87 3.53 -1.32
C ILE A 396 26.85 3.03 -0.26
N ALA A 397 27.34 1.79 -0.39
CA ALA A 397 28.32 1.22 0.52
C ALA A 397 29.64 2.01 0.54
N SER A 398 30.14 2.44 -0.64
CA SER A 398 31.37 3.24 -0.73
C SER A 398 31.18 4.67 -0.20
N LYS A 399 30.03 5.29 -0.45
CA LYS A 399 29.71 6.64 0.03
C LYS A 399 29.49 6.71 1.54
N HIS A 400 29.09 5.59 2.16
CA HIS A 400 28.68 5.51 3.55
C HIS A 400 29.30 4.30 4.28
N PRO A 401 30.64 4.27 4.43
CA PRO A 401 31.32 3.16 5.09
C PRO A 401 30.88 3.04 6.56
N ASN A 402 30.72 1.80 7.05
CA ASN A 402 30.39 1.48 8.45
C ASN A 402 29.05 2.05 8.96
N SER A 403 28.15 2.43 8.05
CA SER A 403 26.81 2.93 8.39
C SER A 403 25.75 1.82 8.36
N THR A 404 24.61 2.09 9.00
CA THR A 404 23.40 1.26 8.85
C THR A 404 22.47 1.85 7.78
N VAL A 405 22.15 1.04 6.77
CA VAL A 405 21.30 1.41 5.64
C VAL A 405 19.96 0.69 5.74
N GLY A 406 18.88 1.44 5.86
CA GLY A 406 17.51 0.91 5.77
C GLY A 406 17.06 0.87 4.31
N VAL A 407 16.92 -0.32 3.74
CA VAL A 407 16.42 -0.52 2.37
C VAL A 407 14.92 -0.77 2.44
N PHE A 408 14.12 0.23 2.08
CA PHE A 408 12.67 0.13 2.07
C PHE A 408 12.16 0.03 0.64
N TYR A 409 11.35 -0.99 0.38
CA TYR A 409 10.86 -1.29 -0.96
C TYR A 409 9.35 -1.45 -0.99
N CYS A 410 8.68 -0.78 -1.94
CA CYS A 410 7.26 -0.93 -2.20
C CYS A 410 7.01 -1.10 -3.70
N GLY A 411 6.51 -2.29 -4.09
CA GLY A 411 6.25 -2.61 -5.50
C GLY A 411 6.14 -4.11 -5.79
N ALA A 412 6.26 -4.47 -7.07
CA ALA A 412 6.16 -5.85 -7.57
C ALA A 412 7.12 -6.83 -6.84
N PRO A 413 6.71 -8.08 -6.62
CA PRO A 413 7.48 -9.02 -5.79
C PRO A 413 8.79 -9.50 -6.42
N THR A 414 8.97 -9.37 -7.74
CA THR A 414 10.17 -9.80 -8.47
C THR A 414 11.40 -9.03 -8.01
N LEU A 415 11.34 -7.70 -8.03
CA LEU A 415 12.44 -6.85 -7.60
C LEU A 415 12.69 -6.93 -6.08
N ALA A 416 11.67 -7.21 -5.27
CA ALA A 416 11.85 -7.40 -3.83
C ALA A 416 12.86 -8.52 -3.51
N LYS A 417 12.83 -9.62 -4.27
CA LYS A 417 13.76 -10.74 -4.08
C LYS A 417 15.20 -10.33 -4.40
N GLU A 418 15.39 -9.62 -5.50
CA GLU A 418 16.70 -9.11 -5.93
C GLU A 418 17.29 -8.15 -4.88
N LEU A 419 16.53 -7.15 -4.44
CA LEU A 419 16.97 -6.19 -3.42
C LEU A 419 17.29 -6.86 -2.09
N LYS A 420 16.51 -7.87 -1.69
CA LYS A 420 16.77 -8.65 -0.48
C LYS A 420 18.09 -9.41 -0.57
N THR A 421 18.35 -10.08 -1.69
CA THR A 421 19.60 -10.81 -1.94
C THR A 421 20.80 -9.86 -1.93
N LEU A 422 20.70 -8.73 -2.66
CA LEU A 422 21.75 -7.71 -2.70
C LEU A 422 22.02 -7.11 -1.31
N SER A 423 20.99 -6.85 -0.51
CA SER A 423 21.15 -6.35 0.86
C SER A 423 21.95 -7.32 1.73
N HIS A 424 21.66 -8.62 1.64
CA HIS A 424 22.42 -9.64 2.36
C HIS A 424 23.87 -9.74 1.85
N GLU A 425 24.06 -9.85 0.54
CA GLU A 425 25.39 -9.96 -0.08
C GLU A 425 26.30 -8.78 0.25
N MET A 426 25.79 -7.56 0.11
CA MET A 426 26.56 -6.33 0.32
C MET A 426 26.86 -6.09 1.79
N SER A 427 25.97 -6.53 2.70
CA SER A 427 26.24 -6.50 4.14
C SER A 427 27.41 -7.40 4.54
N HIS A 428 27.61 -8.53 3.85
CA HIS A 428 28.76 -9.40 4.13
C HIS A 428 30.04 -8.91 3.47
N LYS A 429 29.96 -8.36 2.26
CA LYS A 429 31.12 -7.93 1.47
C LYS A 429 31.69 -6.57 1.89
N THR A 430 30.92 -5.74 2.58
CA THR A 430 31.32 -4.36 2.91
C THR A 430 31.20 -4.06 4.41
N GLY A 431 31.79 -2.95 4.86
CA GLY A 431 31.62 -2.46 6.23
C GLY A 431 30.19 -1.96 6.52
N THR A 432 29.42 -1.64 5.49
CA THR A 432 28.06 -1.08 5.57
C THR A 432 27.02 -2.17 5.76
N ARG A 433 26.06 -1.98 6.66
CA ARG A 433 25.02 -2.97 6.99
C ARG A 433 23.70 -2.58 6.35
N PHE A 434 23.17 -3.41 5.46
CA PHE A 434 21.90 -3.18 4.75
C PHE A 434 20.78 -4.03 5.33
N HIS A 435 19.72 -3.40 5.84
CA HIS A 435 18.53 -4.08 6.36
C HIS A 435 17.36 -3.89 5.41
N PHE A 436 16.85 -4.98 4.84
CA PHE A 436 15.78 -4.94 3.84
C PHE A 436 14.39 -5.04 4.47
N HIS A 437 13.52 -4.12 4.07
CA HIS A 437 12.12 -4.03 4.46
C HIS A 437 11.24 -3.99 3.23
N LYS A 438 10.25 -4.88 3.17
CA LYS A 438 9.25 -4.90 2.12
C LYS A 438 7.93 -4.36 2.65
N GLU A 439 7.44 -3.32 2.00
CA GLU A 439 6.09 -2.82 2.16
C GLU A 439 5.09 -3.72 1.40
N TYR A 440 3.94 -3.97 2.02
CA TYR A 440 2.84 -4.72 1.43
C TYR A 440 1.63 -3.78 1.36
N PHE A 441 1.32 -3.31 0.14
CA PHE A 441 0.17 -2.47 -0.15
C PHE A 441 -0.53 -2.94 -1.42
#